data_AF-A0A7K1K5N6-F1
#
_entry.id   AF-A0A7K1K5N6-F1
#
_cell.length_a   1.000
_cell.length_b   1.000
_cell.length_c   1.000
_cell.angle_alpha   90.00
_cell.angle_beta   90.00
_cell.angle_gamma   90.00
#
_symmetry.space_group_name_H-M   'P 1'
#
loop_
_entity.id
_entity.type
_entity.pdbx_description
1 polymer ?
#
loop_
_entity_poly.entity_id
_entity_poly.type
_entity_poly.pdbx_seq_one_letter_code
_entity_poly.pdbx_strand_id
1 'polypeptide(L)'
;MSAAGDLRKLWDRRIKDDATARGLRSVGGFVYQSDEDYLAVLIPIAWPDIKAGTVRLSWRAEVKPLVLDEILWAAFMPDQDLGGPRKRLNLRVNGAFTVSGLDLGSGALTAQTADDPGVAVATMLDEFERLRAEFVAAHPTLDQYRDAVGPIASGDGSRRDRLLQILTLMAAGDRDGAAAIADAEVAAGERGPMYSSSQRAGVFELLSLHCKPAEALAEFRARNTPTHTLEFISGTRRSIVLELAAGRDTGAAFGNHLRDFNGTDDFALILSPLGDRAEYLQAAGSGPDRITVEVCQPGGQQWGVDSVRYVIGRPGADGAPLDVRIELPTSSQTVGAVEVFGVDEAAELFTSYYRTGSIPECYSLRPAEGWAPDGTNVQLG
;
A
#
# COMPACT_ATOMS: atom_id res chain seq x y z
N MET A 1 9.13 33.87 -7.33
CA MET A 1 9.31 32.81 -8.35
C MET A 1 10.76 32.87 -8.81
N SER A 2 11.47 31.75 -8.92
CA SER A 2 12.91 31.76 -9.26
C SER A 2 13.13 31.73 -10.79
N ALA A 3 14.22 32.33 -11.27
CA ALA A 3 14.55 32.37 -12.70
C ALA A 3 14.64 30.96 -13.35
N ALA A 4 15.11 29.95 -12.61
CA ALA A 4 15.07 28.55 -13.08
C ALA A 4 13.64 28.01 -13.24
N GLY A 5 12.73 28.38 -12.35
CA GLY A 5 11.33 27.96 -12.43
C GLY A 5 10.62 28.56 -13.64
N ASP A 6 10.91 29.82 -13.96
CA ASP A 6 10.34 30.50 -15.12
C ASP A 6 10.90 29.93 -16.43
N LEU A 7 12.20 29.63 -16.46
CA LEU A 7 12.82 28.99 -17.62
C LEU A 7 12.28 27.57 -17.84
N ARG A 8 12.13 26.77 -16.78
CA ARG A 8 11.51 25.44 -16.89
C ARG A 8 10.10 25.50 -17.46
N LYS A 9 9.27 26.45 -17.00
CA LYS A 9 7.91 26.65 -17.55
C LYS A 9 7.91 27.03 -19.03
N LEU A 10 8.89 27.84 -19.46
CA LEU A 10 9.04 28.19 -20.88
C LEU A 10 9.31 26.94 -21.73
N TRP A 11 10.24 26.08 -21.29
CA TRP A 11 10.57 24.84 -21.97
C TRP A 11 9.41 23.84 -21.96
N ASP A 12 8.76 23.62 -20.82
CA ASP A 12 7.59 22.74 -20.70
C ASP A 12 6.45 23.20 -21.63
N ARG A 13 6.23 24.53 -21.73
CA ARG A 13 5.25 25.11 -22.65
C ARG A 13 5.64 24.88 -24.11
N ARG A 14 6.91 25.11 -24.48
CA ARG A 14 7.35 24.90 -25.87
C ARG A 14 7.22 23.44 -26.30
N ILE A 15 7.63 22.50 -25.43
CA ILE A 15 7.48 21.07 -25.67
C ILE A 15 6.02 20.72 -25.94
N LYS A 16 5.11 21.24 -25.11
CA LYS A 16 3.67 21.00 -25.27
C LYS A 16 3.12 21.59 -26.58
N ASP A 17 3.49 22.82 -26.90
CA ASP A 17 2.99 23.52 -28.08
C ASP A 17 3.46 22.81 -29.37
N ASP A 18 4.75 22.47 -29.47
CA ASP A 18 5.33 21.78 -30.64
C ASP A 18 4.81 20.34 -30.76
N ALA A 19 4.65 19.61 -29.64
CA ALA A 19 4.04 18.28 -29.64
C ALA A 19 2.59 18.33 -30.15
N THR A 20 1.81 19.32 -29.70
CA THR A 20 0.42 19.50 -30.14
C THR A 20 0.34 19.81 -31.63
N ALA A 21 1.26 20.63 -32.16
CA ALA A 21 1.33 20.95 -33.59
C ALA A 21 1.59 19.71 -34.48
N ARG A 22 2.21 18.67 -33.92
CA ARG A 22 2.45 17.37 -34.57
C ARG A 22 1.33 16.35 -34.35
N GLY A 23 0.26 16.72 -33.64
CA GLY A 23 -0.84 15.81 -33.31
C GLY A 23 -0.57 14.88 -32.12
N LEU A 24 0.56 15.06 -31.42
CA LEU A 24 0.84 14.37 -30.16
C LEU A 24 0.01 14.97 -29.03
N ARG A 25 -0.18 14.20 -27.96
CA ARG A 25 -0.93 14.62 -26.77
C ARG A 25 0.00 14.78 -25.58
N SER A 26 -0.44 15.55 -24.59
CA SER A 26 0.34 15.77 -23.37
C SER A 26 -0.50 15.65 -22.10
N VAL A 27 0.09 15.09 -21.05
CA VAL A 27 -0.49 15.09 -19.69
C VAL A 27 0.66 15.07 -18.69
N GLY A 28 0.58 15.87 -17.62
CA GLY A 28 1.56 15.81 -16.52
C GLY A 28 3.01 16.13 -16.89
N GLY A 29 3.27 16.80 -18.03
CA GLY A 29 4.63 17.03 -18.55
C GLY A 29 5.15 15.91 -19.46
N PHE A 30 4.40 14.82 -19.59
CA PHE A 30 4.66 13.75 -20.56
C PHE A 30 4.03 14.10 -21.91
N VAL A 31 4.69 13.68 -22.99
CA VAL A 31 4.14 13.70 -24.35
C VAL A 31 3.87 12.26 -24.76
N TYR A 32 2.78 11.98 -25.45
CA TYR A 32 2.44 10.62 -25.81
C TYR A 32 1.65 10.53 -27.12
N GLN A 33 1.71 9.33 -27.70
CA GLN A 33 0.85 8.90 -28.78
C GLN A 33 0.24 7.54 -28.42
N SER A 34 -1.06 7.41 -28.67
CA SER A 34 -1.79 6.17 -28.47
C SER A 34 -2.50 5.83 -29.77
N ASP A 35 -2.35 4.59 -30.22
CA ASP A 35 -3.19 3.97 -31.23
C ASP A 35 -4.05 2.87 -30.58
N GLU A 36 -4.61 1.95 -31.37
CA GLU A 36 -5.48 0.89 -30.86
C GLU A 36 -4.71 -0.14 -30.01
N ASP A 37 -3.45 -0.39 -30.34
CA ASP A 37 -2.65 -1.45 -29.73
C ASP A 37 -1.66 -0.91 -28.71
N TYR A 38 -1.00 0.21 -29.03
CA TYR A 38 0.14 0.74 -28.29
C TYR A 38 -0.11 2.12 -27.68
N LEU A 39 0.58 2.33 -26.56
CA LEU A 39 0.87 3.63 -25.99
C LEU A 39 2.38 3.84 -26.00
N ALA A 40 2.83 4.88 -26.71
CA ALA A 40 4.19 5.37 -26.65
C ALA A 40 4.24 6.67 -25.85
N VAL A 41 5.16 6.75 -24.90
CA VAL A 41 5.31 7.90 -23.99
C VAL A 41 6.73 8.44 -24.09
N LEU A 42 6.82 9.75 -24.26
CA LEU A 42 8.03 10.54 -24.14
C LEU A 42 8.04 11.26 -22.79
N ILE A 43 9.15 11.11 -22.07
CA ILE A 43 9.39 11.66 -20.74
C ILE A 43 10.49 12.74 -20.88
N PRO A 44 10.14 13.98 -21.24
CA PRO A 44 11.10 15.06 -21.35
C PRO A 44 11.41 15.68 -19.98
N ILE A 45 12.67 16.05 -19.77
CA ILE A 45 13.11 16.75 -18.56
C ILE A 45 14.09 17.85 -18.94
N ALA A 46 13.67 19.10 -18.73
CA ALA A 46 14.52 20.27 -18.88
C ALA A 46 15.19 20.62 -17.54
N TRP A 47 16.52 20.69 -17.54
CA TRP A 47 17.35 21.07 -16.41
C TRP A 47 18.05 22.40 -16.69
N PRO A 48 17.47 23.53 -16.22
CA PRO A 48 18.14 24.82 -16.25
C PRO A 48 19.42 24.85 -15.40
N ASP A 49 20.54 25.25 -15.99
CA ASP A 49 21.74 25.68 -15.27
C ASP A 49 21.91 27.20 -15.45
N ILE A 50 21.41 27.94 -14.45
CA ILE A 50 21.47 29.41 -14.45
C ILE A 50 22.92 29.90 -14.48
N LYS A 51 23.84 29.21 -13.80
CA LYS A 51 25.23 29.66 -13.68
C LYS A 51 25.98 29.47 -14.99
N ALA A 52 25.73 28.35 -15.67
CA ALA A 52 26.32 28.07 -16.97
C ALA A 52 25.60 28.76 -18.13
N GLY A 53 24.43 29.37 -17.90
CA GLY A 53 23.63 29.98 -18.96
C GLY A 53 23.09 28.94 -19.94
N THR A 54 22.84 27.71 -19.50
CA THR A 54 22.38 26.61 -20.38
C THR A 54 21.15 25.90 -19.85
N VAL A 55 20.48 25.17 -20.73
CA VAL A 55 19.43 24.21 -20.38
C VAL A 55 19.79 22.87 -20.99
N ARG A 56 19.86 21.83 -20.15
CA ARG A 56 19.98 20.44 -20.61
C ARG A 56 18.59 19.83 -20.74
N LEU A 57 18.17 19.54 -21.96
CA LEU A 57 16.96 18.77 -22.25
C LEU A 57 17.34 17.30 -22.37
N SER A 58 16.98 16.48 -21.39
CA SER A 58 17.09 15.02 -21.46
C SER A 58 15.72 14.39 -21.68
N TRP A 59 15.67 13.23 -22.33
CA TRP A 59 14.41 12.52 -22.55
C TRP A 59 14.61 11.00 -22.57
N ARG A 60 13.52 10.29 -22.30
CA ARG A 60 13.36 8.85 -22.47
C ARG A 60 12.06 8.55 -23.20
N ALA A 61 12.07 7.59 -24.10
CA ALA A 61 10.90 7.11 -24.82
C ALA A 61 10.61 5.66 -24.41
N GLU A 62 9.34 5.37 -24.11
CA GLU A 62 8.88 4.03 -23.73
C GLU A 62 7.64 3.65 -24.55
N VAL A 63 7.42 2.35 -24.76
CA VAL A 63 6.22 1.83 -25.45
C VAL A 63 5.64 0.62 -24.73
N LYS A 64 4.31 0.50 -24.68
CA LYS A 64 3.63 -0.70 -24.16
C LYS A 64 2.28 -0.92 -24.84
N PRO A 65 1.82 -2.17 -24.95
CA PRO A 65 0.44 -2.45 -25.29
C PRO A 65 -0.53 -1.90 -24.25
N LEU A 66 -1.65 -1.34 -24.70
CA LEU A 66 -2.68 -0.77 -23.80
C LEU A 66 -3.29 -1.80 -22.85
N VAL A 67 -3.36 -3.06 -23.29
CA VAL A 67 -3.95 -4.18 -22.54
C VAL A 67 -3.18 -4.52 -21.26
N LEU A 68 -1.88 -4.20 -21.18
CA LEU A 68 -1.06 -4.57 -20.01
C LEU A 68 -1.56 -3.88 -18.72
N ASP A 69 -1.88 -2.59 -18.80
CA ASP A 69 -2.42 -1.85 -17.66
C ASP A 69 -3.84 -2.32 -17.29
N GLU A 70 -4.63 -2.77 -18.28
CA GLU A 70 -5.97 -3.32 -18.03
C GLU A 70 -5.91 -4.62 -17.23
N ILE A 71 -5.00 -5.52 -17.58
CA ILE A 71 -4.76 -6.77 -16.83
C ILE A 71 -4.25 -6.44 -15.43
N LEU A 72 -3.30 -5.51 -15.31
CA LEU A 72 -2.79 -5.06 -14.02
C LEU A 72 -3.90 -4.52 -13.13
N TRP A 73 -4.75 -3.62 -13.63
CA TRP A 73 -5.81 -3.01 -12.84
C TRP A 73 -6.89 -4.01 -12.45
N ALA A 74 -7.27 -4.93 -13.35
CA ALA A 74 -8.21 -5.99 -13.03
C ALA A 74 -7.70 -6.88 -11.89
N ALA A 75 -6.39 -7.17 -11.87
CA ALA A 75 -5.81 -8.00 -10.83
C ALA A 75 -5.54 -7.24 -9.51
N PHE A 76 -5.01 -6.03 -9.62
CA PHE A 76 -4.45 -5.28 -8.49
C PHE A 76 -5.47 -4.36 -7.81
N MET A 77 -6.42 -3.81 -8.59
CA MET A 77 -7.39 -2.79 -8.16
C MET A 77 -8.80 -3.09 -8.72
N PRO A 78 -9.34 -4.31 -8.51
CA PRO A 78 -10.59 -4.75 -9.15
C PRO A 78 -11.80 -3.86 -8.81
N ASP A 79 -11.81 -3.29 -7.60
CA ASP A 79 -12.95 -2.53 -7.08
C ASP A 79 -12.78 -1.01 -7.21
N GLN A 80 -11.66 -0.53 -7.77
CA GLN A 80 -11.42 0.91 -7.88
C GLN A 80 -12.05 1.51 -9.15
N ASP A 81 -12.82 2.57 -8.96
CA ASP A 81 -13.22 3.44 -10.07
C ASP A 81 -12.04 4.32 -10.51
N LEU A 82 -11.34 3.85 -11.55
CA LEU A 82 -10.27 4.61 -12.22
C LEU A 82 -10.81 5.77 -13.08
N GLY A 83 -12.14 5.96 -13.11
CA GLY A 83 -12.90 6.92 -13.88
C GLY A 83 -13.05 6.54 -15.35
N GLY A 84 -13.59 7.47 -16.13
CA GLY A 84 -13.86 7.26 -17.56
C GLY A 84 -12.61 7.09 -18.43
N PRO A 85 -12.78 6.76 -19.72
CA PRO A 85 -11.68 6.40 -20.63
C PRO A 85 -10.52 7.40 -20.68
N ARG A 86 -10.84 8.71 -20.60
CA ARG A 86 -9.82 9.77 -20.57
C ARG A 86 -8.96 9.74 -19.31
N LYS A 87 -9.56 9.49 -18.14
CA LYS A 87 -8.83 9.43 -16.86
C LYS A 87 -7.93 8.20 -16.84
N ARG A 88 -8.43 7.05 -17.31
CA ARG A 88 -7.63 5.83 -17.50
C ARG A 88 -6.43 6.07 -18.40
N LEU A 89 -6.63 6.67 -19.58
CA LEU A 89 -5.52 6.98 -20.48
C LEU A 89 -4.47 7.89 -19.83
N ASN A 90 -4.90 8.92 -19.09
CA ASN A 90 -3.99 9.78 -18.35
C ASN A 90 -3.20 9.02 -17.26
N LEU A 91 -3.81 8.04 -16.59
CA LEU A 91 -3.11 7.19 -15.62
C LEU A 91 -2.00 6.39 -16.31
N ARG A 92 -2.30 5.76 -17.47
CA ARG A 92 -1.31 4.97 -18.25
C ARG A 92 -0.05 5.76 -18.60
N VAL A 93 -0.20 7.07 -18.84
CA VAL A 93 0.89 7.98 -19.21
C VAL A 93 1.64 8.53 -18.00
N ASN A 94 0.94 8.92 -16.93
CA ASN A 94 1.57 9.56 -15.77
C ASN A 94 2.28 8.56 -14.82
N GLY A 95 2.16 7.25 -15.06
CA GLY A 95 2.97 6.23 -14.37
C GLY A 95 2.42 5.73 -13.01
N ALA A 96 1.29 6.26 -12.54
CA ALA A 96 0.72 5.85 -11.26
C ALA A 96 -0.05 4.53 -11.41
N PHE A 97 0.37 3.47 -10.69
CA PHE A 97 -0.22 2.13 -10.73
C PHE A 97 -0.25 1.52 -12.15
N THR A 98 0.84 1.66 -12.89
CA THR A 98 0.95 1.18 -14.28
C THR A 98 2.20 0.36 -14.49
N VAL A 99 2.21 -0.41 -15.57
CA VAL A 99 3.39 -1.11 -16.08
C VAL A 99 4.31 -0.12 -16.77
N SER A 100 5.63 -0.25 -16.56
CA SER A 100 6.61 0.49 -17.36
C SER A 100 6.59 0.01 -18.80
N GLY A 101 6.82 0.92 -19.75
CA GLY A 101 6.98 0.51 -21.13
C GLY A 101 8.35 -0.11 -21.39
N LEU A 102 8.44 -0.82 -22.51
CA LEU A 102 9.72 -1.18 -23.10
C LEU A 102 10.47 0.09 -23.48
N ASP A 103 11.75 0.17 -23.11
CA ASP A 103 12.60 1.32 -23.45
C ASP A 103 12.85 1.37 -24.95
N LEU A 104 12.41 2.44 -25.60
CA LEU A 104 12.69 2.70 -27.01
C LEU A 104 14.02 3.41 -27.20
N GLY A 105 14.45 4.17 -26.21
CA GLY A 105 15.68 4.95 -26.26
C GLY A 105 15.65 6.19 -25.39
N SER A 106 16.81 6.81 -25.24
CA SER A 106 16.96 8.05 -24.50
C SER A 106 17.98 8.96 -25.17
N GLY A 107 17.91 10.26 -24.86
CA GLY A 107 18.83 11.24 -25.41
C GLY A 107 18.95 12.48 -24.55
N ALA A 108 19.93 13.32 -24.86
CA ALA A 108 20.09 14.61 -24.22
C ALA A 108 20.66 15.65 -25.19
N LEU A 109 20.17 16.88 -25.08
CA LEU A 109 20.61 18.04 -25.83
C LEU A 109 20.91 19.18 -24.84
N THR A 110 21.88 20.03 -25.18
CA THR A 110 22.19 21.23 -24.41
C THR A 110 21.98 22.44 -25.30
N ALA A 111 21.22 23.42 -24.82
CA ALA A 111 20.99 24.70 -25.50
C ALA A 111 21.38 25.87 -24.57
N GLN A 112 21.67 27.04 -25.12
CA GLN A 112 21.84 28.23 -24.28
C GLN A 112 20.49 28.71 -23.76
N THR A 113 20.46 29.37 -22.60
CA THR A 113 19.23 29.91 -22.01
C THR A 113 18.59 31.01 -22.85
N ALA A 114 19.39 31.67 -23.71
CA ALA A 114 18.96 32.71 -24.62
C ALA A 114 18.45 32.18 -25.98
N ASP A 115 18.70 30.90 -26.30
CA ASP A 115 18.30 30.29 -27.56
C ASP A 115 16.78 30.01 -27.57
N ASP A 116 16.17 30.00 -28.76
CA ASP A 116 14.82 29.45 -28.91
C ASP A 116 14.87 27.92 -28.64
N PRO A 117 14.12 27.40 -27.65
CA PRO A 117 14.04 25.96 -27.40
C PRO A 117 13.55 25.15 -28.60
N GLY A 118 12.93 25.78 -29.60
CA GLY A 118 12.31 25.12 -30.76
C GLY A 118 13.17 24.08 -31.47
N VAL A 119 14.46 24.34 -31.73
CA VAL A 119 15.32 23.36 -32.43
C VAL A 119 15.57 22.12 -31.56
N ALA A 120 15.91 22.31 -30.28
CA ALA A 120 16.16 21.18 -29.37
C ALA A 120 14.89 20.36 -29.12
N VAL A 121 13.75 21.03 -28.99
CA VAL A 121 12.44 20.38 -28.85
C VAL A 121 12.05 19.62 -30.11
N ALA A 122 12.22 20.21 -31.29
CA ALA A 122 11.93 19.55 -32.57
C ALA A 122 12.78 18.29 -32.76
N THR A 123 14.10 18.36 -32.52
CA THR A 123 14.99 17.19 -32.61
C THR A 123 14.58 16.07 -31.67
N MET A 124 14.19 16.39 -30.43
CA MET A 124 13.69 15.40 -29.48
C MET A 124 12.40 14.74 -29.97
N LEU A 125 11.46 15.53 -30.50
CA LEU A 125 10.18 15.01 -30.99
C LEU A 125 10.35 14.17 -32.26
N ASP A 126 11.25 14.57 -33.18
CA ASP A 126 11.59 13.79 -34.38
C ASP A 126 12.13 12.41 -34.00
N GLU A 127 13.04 12.36 -33.02
CA GLU A 127 13.63 11.11 -32.55
C GLU A 127 12.61 10.21 -31.85
N PHE A 128 11.72 10.79 -31.04
CA PHE A 128 10.61 10.03 -30.43
C PHE A 128 9.68 9.42 -31.48
N GLU A 129 9.28 10.21 -32.48
CA GLU A 129 8.40 9.74 -33.56
C GLU A 129 9.07 8.65 -34.40
N ARG A 130 10.37 8.80 -34.70
CA ARG A 130 11.18 7.80 -35.41
C ARG A 130 11.24 6.49 -34.63
N LEU A 131 11.68 6.53 -33.37
CA LEU A 131 11.82 5.34 -32.52
C LEU A 131 10.49 4.60 -32.37
N ARG A 132 9.39 5.34 -32.16
CA ARG A 132 8.05 4.76 -32.09
C ARG A 132 7.66 4.08 -33.40
N ALA A 133 7.83 4.76 -34.52
CA ALA A 133 7.42 4.24 -35.83
C ALA A 133 8.20 2.98 -36.21
N GLU A 134 9.52 2.96 -35.96
CA GLU A 134 10.38 1.79 -36.18
C GLU A 134 9.93 0.61 -35.31
N PHE A 135 9.67 0.85 -34.02
CA PHE A 135 9.23 -0.20 -33.11
C PHE A 135 7.89 -0.80 -33.51
N VAL A 136 6.87 0.04 -33.76
CA VAL A 136 5.53 -0.43 -34.13
C VAL A 136 5.56 -1.17 -35.47
N ALA A 137 6.41 -0.75 -36.42
CA ALA A 137 6.58 -1.46 -37.69
C ALA A 137 7.26 -2.83 -37.51
N ALA A 138 8.21 -2.95 -36.59
CA ALA A 138 8.90 -4.21 -36.30
C ALA A 138 8.06 -5.18 -35.44
N HIS A 139 7.19 -4.65 -34.58
CA HIS A 139 6.39 -5.41 -33.62
C HIS A 139 4.89 -5.06 -33.71
N PRO A 140 4.22 -5.26 -34.86
CA PRO A 140 2.82 -4.87 -35.02
C PRO A 140 1.83 -5.69 -34.17
N THR A 141 2.25 -6.83 -33.62
CA THR A 141 1.38 -7.71 -32.82
C THR A 141 1.89 -7.91 -31.41
N LEU A 142 0.99 -8.33 -30.51
CA LEU A 142 1.31 -8.63 -29.12
C LEU A 142 2.33 -9.78 -28.96
N ASP A 143 2.27 -10.80 -29.82
CA ASP A 143 3.26 -11.89 -29.81
C ASP A 143 4.66 -11.37 -30.17
N GLN A 144 4.76 -10.46 -31.15
CA GLN A 144 6.04 -9.85 -31.51
C GLN A 144 6.55 -8.87 -30.45
N TYR A 145 5.64 -8.21 -29.72
CA TYR A 145 6.00 -7.44 -28.53
C TYR A 145 6.56 -8.33 -27.42
N ARG A 146 5.93 -9.49 -27.17
CA ARG A 146 6.42 -10.50 -26.22
C ARG A 146 7.84 -10.91 -26.56
N ASP A 147 8.12 -11.17 -27.83
CA ASP A 147 9.46 -11.55 -28.28
C ASP A 147 10.49 -10.43 -28.03
N ALA A 148 10.08 -9.15 -28.13
CA ALA A 148 10.93 -8.00 -27.79
C ALA A 148 11.19 -7.86 -26.28
N VAL A 149 10.26 -8.28 -25.42
CA VAL A 149 10.41 -8.26 -23.96
C VAL A 149 11.34 -9.39 -23.47
N GLY A 150 11.32 -10.55 -24.12
CA GLY A 150 12.07 -11.75 -23.72
C GLY A 150 13.56 -11.52 -23.37
N PRO A 151 14.34 -10.82 -24.21
CA PRO A 151 15.76 -10.54 -23.95
C PRO A 151 16.02 -9.74 -22.67
N ILE A 152 15.16 -8.78 -22.31
CA ILE A 152 15.31 -7.95 -21.10
C ILE A 152 15.09 -8.78 -19.84
N ALA A 153 14.15 -9.73 -19.93
CA ALA A 153 13.74 -10.52 -18.80
C ALA A 153 14.65 -11.74 -18.50
N SER A 154 15.64 -12.02 -19.35
CA SER A 154 16.53 -13.18 -19.20
C SER A 154 17.69 -12.95 -18.21
N GLY A 155 17.85 -11.75 -17.65
CA GLY A 155 18.86 -11.41 -16.63
C GLY A 155 18.29 -11.21 -15.22
N ASP A 156 19.10 -10.67 -14.30
CA ASP A 156 18.70 -10.16 -12.97
C ASP A 156 17.88 -8.85 -13.11
N GLY A 157 16.83 -8.89 -13.93
CA GLY A 157 15.99 -7.75 -14.25
C GLY A 157 15.33 -7.15 -13.01
N SER A 158 14.99 -5.87 -13.07
CA SER A 158 14.33 -5.19 -11.96
C SER A 158 12.93 -5.76 -11.71
N ARG A 159 12.36 -5.48 -10.53
CA ARG A 159 10.95 -5.81 -10.21
C ARG A 159 9.96 -5.27 -11.26
N ARG A 160 10.30 -4.18 -11.96
CA ARG A 160 9.48 -3.60 -13.03
C ARG A 160 9.58 -4.39 -14.32
N ASP A 161 10.77 -4.91 -14.64
CA ASP A 161 10.99 -5.75 -15.82
C ASP A 161 10.27 -7.10 -15.64
N ARG A 162 10.32 -7.67 -14.43
CA ARG A 162 9.54 -8.86 -14.06
C ARG A 162 8.04 -8.62 -14.18
N LEU A 163 7.53 -7.49 -13.68
CA LEU A 163 6.12 -7.13 -13.83
C LEU A 163 5.71 -7.02 -15.31
N LEU A 164 6.53 -6.35 -16.13
CA LEU A 164 6.30 -6.23 -17.57
C LEU A 164 6.26 -7.60 -18.24
N GLN A 165 7.20 -8.50 -17.91
CA GLN A 165 7.25 -9.86 -18.43
C GLN A 165 5.98 -10.66 -18.10
N ILE A 166 5.58 -10.72 -16.82
CA ILE A 166 4.40 -11.47 -16.37
C ILE A 166 3.16 -10.98 -17.12
N LEU A 167 2.94 -9.66 -17.17
CA LEU A 167 1.75 -9.10 -17.82
C LEU A 167 1.75 -9.29 -19.33
N THR A 168 2.93 -9.27 -19.96
CA THR A 168 3.06 -9.54 -21.39
C THR A 168 2.69 -10.99 -21.72
N LEU A 169 3.11 -11.95 -20.88
CA LEU A 169 2.72 -13.35 -21.03
C LEU A 169 1.21 -13.56 -20.81
N MET A 170 0.65 -12.94 -19.77
CA MET A 170 -0.81 -12.98 -19.53
C MET A 170 -1.59 -12.41 -20.72
N ALA A 171 -1.13 -11.29 -21.29
CA ALA A 171 -1.77 -10.66 -22.43
C ALA A 171 -1.69 -11.54 -23.69
N ALA A 172 -0.57 -12.23 -23.89
CA ALA A 172 -0.39 -13.18 -24.98
C ALA A 172 -1.12 -14.53 -24.75
N GLY A 173 -1.82 -14.69 -23.61
CA GLY A 173 -2.55 -15.91 -23.27
C GLY A 173 -1.70 -17.02 -22.63
N ASP A 174 -0.41 -16.79 -22.42
CA ASP A 174 0.49 -17.73 -21.73
C ASP A 174 0.39 -17.58 -20.21
N ARG A 175 -0.72 -18.10 -19.67
CA ARG A 175 -1.00 -18.04 -18.23
C ARG A 175 -0.04 -18.91 -17.42
N ASP A 176 0.37 -20.05 -17.94
CA ASP A 176 1.25 -20.98 -17.23
C ASP A 176 2.66 -20.38 -17.09
N GLY A 177 3.19 -19.78 -18.17
CA GLY A 177 4.46 -19.06 -18.12
C GLY A 177 4.41 -17.84 -17.18
N ALA A 178 3.32 -17.08 -17.22
CA ALA A 178 3.11 -15.95 -16.30
C ALA A 178 3.05 -16.39 -14.84
N ALA A 179 2.31 -17.47 -14.54
CA ALA A 179 2.19 -18.04 -13.20
C ALA A 179 3.55 -18.52 -12.68
N ALA A 180 4.32 -19.23 -13.51
CA ALA A 180 5.62 -19.77 -13.12
C ALA A 180 6.61 -18.67 -12.68
N ILE A 181 6.67 -17.56 -13.41
CA ILE A 181 7.52 -16.42 -13.03
C ILE A 181 7.01 -15.76 -11.76
N ALA A 182 5.71 -15.48 -11.68
CA ALA A 182 5.12 -14.85 -10.50
C ALA A 182 5.29 -15.70 -9.24
N ASP A 183 5.12 -17.03 -9.34
CA ASP A 183 5.33 -17.97 -8.24
C ASP A 183 6.79 -18.05 -7.81
N ALA A 184 7.73 -18.03 -8.75
CA ALA A 184 9.16 -18.02 -8.43
C ALA A 184 9.56 -16.76 -7.65
N GLU A 185 9.07 -15.59 -8.05
CA GLU A 185 9.31 -14.32 -7.34
C GLU A 185 8.69 -14.35 -5.93
N VAL A 186 7.44 -14.81 -5.81
CA VAL A 186 6.77 -14.94 -4.49
C VAL A 186 7.51 -15.92 -3.58
N ALA A 187 7.99 -17.04 -4.12
CA ALA A 187 8.79 -18.02 -3.38
C ALA A 187 10.14 -17.45 -2.93
N ALA A 188 10.72 -16.52 -3.68
CA ALA A 188 11.91 -15.77 -3.29
C ALA A 188 11.64 -14.66 -2.26
N GLY A 189 10.38 -14.47 -1.84
CA GLY A 189 9.96 -13.41 -0.91
C GLY A 189 9.72 -12.06 -1.58
N GLU A 190 9.73 -12.01 -2.91
CA GLU A 190 9.51 -10.80 -3.68
C GLU A 190 8.02 -10.50 -3.85
N ARG A 191 7.64 -9.24 -3.61
CA ARG A 191 6.24 -8.76 -3.69
C ARG A 191 5.94 -8.03 -4.99
N GLY A 192 6.97 -7.71 -5.76
CA GLY A 192 6.91 -6.82 -6.91
C GLY A 192 6.91 -5.33 -6.53
N PRO A 193 6.75 -4.43 -7.52
CA PRO A 193 6.90 -2.99 -7.31
C PRO A 193 5.67 -2.31 -6.68
N MET A 194 4.59 -3.06 -6.43
CA MET A 194 3.31 -2.52 -5.95
C MET A 194 2.70 -3.44 -4.88
N TYR A 195 2.01 -2.83 -3.91
CA TYR A 195 1.30 -3.52 -2.83
C TYR A 195 -0.13 -2.99 -2.73
N SER A 196 -1.11 -3.89 -2.79
CA SER A 196 -2.53 -3.55 -2.70
C SER A 196 -2.92 -3.58 -1.22
N SER A 197 -3.28 -2.43 -0.65
CA SER A 197 -3.74 -2.35 0.73
C SER A 197 -5.10 -3.01 0.91
N SER A 198 -6.02 -2.87 -0.04
CA SER A 198 -7.35 -3.48 0.01
C SER A 198 -7.29 -5.01 -0.07
N GLN A 199 -6.39 -5.56 -0.89
CA GLN A 199 -6.22 -7.01 -1.03
C GLN A 199 -5.12 -7.59 -0.11
N ARG A 200 -4.38 -6.74 0.60
CA ARG A 200 -3.26 -7.09 1.51
C ARG A 200 -2.22 -8.01 0.87
N ALA A 201 -1.87 -7.75 -0.39
CA ALA A 201 -0.93 -8.57 -1.15
C ALA A 201 -0.04 -7.75 -2.10
N GLY A 202 1.13 -8.33 -2.39
CA GLY A 202 2.02 -7.84 -3.43
C GLY A 202 1.44 -8.12 -4.82
N VAL A 203 1.81 -7.30 -5.80
CA VAL A 203 1.32 -7.47 -7.18
C VAL A 203 1.69 -8.83 -7.77
N PHE A 204 2.85 -9.40 -7.45
CA PHE A 204 3.23 -10.72 -7.97
C PHE A 204 2.33 -11.85 -7.44
N GLU A 205 1.99 -11.84 -6.16
CA GLU A 205 1.03 -12.79 -5.56
C GLU A 205 -0.34 -12.69 -6.24
N LEU A 206 -0.82 -11.46 -6.47
CA LEU A 206 -2.09 -11.23 -7.14
C LEU A 206 -2.08 -11.69 -8.60
N LEU A 207 -1.00 -11.43 -9.35
CA LEU A 207 -0.89 -11.88 -10.75
C LEU A 207 -0.77 -13.40 -10.86
N SER A 208 -0.02 -14.04 -9.96
CA SER A 208 0.02 -15.51 -9.85
C SER A 208 -1.38 -16.09 -9.65
N LEU A 209 -2.16 -15.54 -8.71
CA LEU A 209 -3.52 -15.98 -8.44
C LEU A 209 -4.47 -15.77 -9.63
N HIS A 210 -4.28 -14.70 -10.41
CA HIS A 210 -5.08 -14.45 -11.62
C HIS A 210 -4.73 -15.38 -12.79
N CYS A 211 -3.58 -16.03 -12.76
CA CYS A 211 -3.22 -17.07 -13.72
C CYS A 211 -3.76 -18.46 -13.33
N LYS A 212 -4.18 -18.62 -12.07
CA LYS A 212 -4.69 -19.89 -11.49
C LYS A 212 -6.22 -19.99 -11.64
N PRO A 213 -6.82 -21.18 -11.38
CA PRO A 213 -8.27 -21.33 -11.33
C PRO A 213 -8.93 -20.34 -10.36
N ALA A 214 -10.18 -19.95 -10.64
CA ALA A 214 -10.89 -18.92 -9.89
C ALA A 214 -11.04 -19.25 -8.40
N GLU A 215 -11.07 -20.53 -8.07
CA GLU A 215 -11.12 -21.06 -6.70
C GLU A 215 -9.92 -20.62 -5.87
N ALA A 216 -8.72 -20.54 -6.46
CA ALA A 216 -7.51 -20.12 -5.76
C ALA A 216 -7.59 -18.64 -5.32
N LEU A 217 -8.11 -17.77 -6.21
CA LEU A 217 -8.34 -16.36 -5.89
C LEU A 217 -9.47 -16.21 -4.86
N ALA A 218 -10.53 -17.02 -4.94
CA ALA A 218 -11.62 -17.01 -3.97
C ALA A 218 -11.14 -17.43 -2.57
N GLU A 219 -10.37 -18.51 -2.45
CA GLU A 219 -9.77 -18.95 -1.19
C GLU A 219 -8.80 -17.90 -0.64
N PHE A 220 -7.98 -17.29 -1.50
CA PHE A 220 -7.14 -16.17 -1.11
C PHE A 220 -7.98 -15.01 -0.54
N ARG A 221 -9.04 -14.57 -1.22
CA ARG A 221 -9.90 -13.47 -0.76
C ARG A 221 -10.60 -13.79 0.55
N ALA A 222 -11.11 -15.01 0.71
CA ALA A 222 -11.72 -15.46 1.96
C ALA A 222 -10.72 -15.38 3.13
N ARG A 223 -9.47 -15.81 2.92
CA ARG A 223 -8.40 -15.70 3.93
C ARG A 223 -7.96 -14.26 4.22
N ASN A 224 -8.14 -13.34 3.28
CA ASN A 224 -7.74 -11.93 3.44
C ASN A 224 -8.92 -10.99 3.77
N THR A 225 -10.12 -11.55 3.99
CA THR A 225 -11.28 -10.80 4.46
C THR A 225 -11.01 -10.35 5.90
N PRO A 226 -11.13 -9.03 6.19
CA PRO A 226 -10.94 -8.55 7.54
C PRO A 226 -11.98 -9.13 8.49
N THR A 227 -11.53 -9.50 9.68
CA THR A 227 -12.38 -10.02 10.76
C THR A 227 -12.30 -9.15 12.00
N HIS A 228 -11.29 -8.30 12.12
CA HIS A 228 -11.09 -7.42 13.27
C HIS A 228 -10.69 -6.02 12.84
N THR A 229 -10.87 -5.06 13.75
CA THR A 229 -10.28 -3.73 13.68
C THR A 229 -9.29 -3.54 14.82
N LEU A 230 -8.18 -2.87 14.52
CA LEU A 230 -7.20 -2.38 15.48
C LEU A 230 -7.25 -0.86 15.47
N GLU A 231 -7.75 -0.27 16.55
CA GLU A 231 -7.85 1.17 16.73
C GLU A 231 -6.73 1.69 17.63
N PHE A 232 -6.18 2.84 17.23
CA PHE A 232 -5.12 3.55 17.93
C PHE A 232 -5.67 4.86 18.43
N ILE A 233 -5.67 5.05 19.74
CA ILE A 233 -6.10 6.29 20.38
C ILE A 233 -4.88 6.89 21.08
N SER A 234 -4.69 8.20 20.89
CA SER A 234 -3.63 8.96 21.55
C SER A 234 -4.14 10.38 21.80
N GLY A 235 -3.71 11.00 22.89
CA GLY A 235 -4.10 12.38 23.23
C GLY A 235 -3.61 13.42 22.21
N THR A 236 -2.51 13.13 21.52
CA THR A 236 -1.84 14.07 20.59
C THR A 236 -1.98 13.72 19.11
N ARG A 237 -2.37 12.48 18.78
CA ARG A 237 -2.47 12.00 17.39
C ARG A 237 -3.91 11.72 16.99
N ARG A 238 -4.20 11.87 15.70
CA ARG A 238 -5.49 11.45 15.13
C ARG A 238 -5.63 9.94 15.28
N SER A 239 -6.80 9.47 15.70
CA SER A 239 -7.10 8.04 15.74
C SER A 239 -6.92 7.39 14.36
N ILE A 240 -6.27 6.24 14.36
CA ILE A 240 -6.04 5.39 13.19
C ILE A 240 -6.79 4.09 13.43
N VAL A 241 -7.52 3.61 12.43
CA VAL A 241 -8.19 2.31 12.45
C VAL A 241 -7.60 1.47 11.34
N LEU A 242 -7.08 0.30 11.70
CA LEU A 242 -6.58 -0.71 10.77
C LEU A 242 -7.53 -1.90 10.77
N GLU A 243 -7.82 -2.44 9.60
CA GLU A 243 -8.57 -3.68 9.46
C GLU A 243 -7.61 -4.86 9.35
N LEU A 244 -7.82 -5.90 10.16
CA LEU A 244 -6.98 -7.08 10.24
C LEU A 244 -7.72 -8.31 9.72
N ALA A 245 -7.05 -9.10 8.87
CA ALA A 245 -7.56 -10.39 8.37
C ALA A 245 -7.03 -11.55 9.21
N ALA A 246 -7.92 -12.42 9.66
CA ALA A 246 -7.62 -13.50 10.61
C ALA A 246 -6.35 -14.28 10.21
N GLY A 247 -5.43 -14.48 11.16
CA GLY A 247 -4.25 -15.32 10.97
C GLY A 247 -3.13 -14.76 10.06
N ARG A 248 -3.28 -13.54 9.52
CA ARG A 248 -2.22 -12.90 8.69
C ARG A 248 -1.26 -12.02 9.49
N ASP A 249 -1.66 -11.54 10.67
CA ASP A 249 -0.74 -10.79 11.52
C ASP A 249 0.28 -11.72 12.17
N THR A 250 1.56 -11.43 11.96
CA THR A 250 2.68 -12.23 12.48
C THR A 250 2.92 -11.99 13.97
N GLY A 251 2.12 -11.15 14.64
CA GLY A 251 2.24 -10.80 16.05
C GLY A 251 3.28 -9.70 16.30
N ALA A 252 4.26 -9.57 15.41
CA ALA A 252 5.24 -8.48 15.44
C ALA A 252 4.58 -7.10 15.26
N ALA A 253 3.44 -7.00 14.57
CA ALA A 253 2.76 -5.73 14.35
C ALA A 253 2.25 -5.14 15.67
N PHE A 254 1.57 -5.93 16.51
CA PHE A 254 1.10 -5.48 17.83
C PHE A 254 2.26 -5.01 18.70
N GLY A 255 3.37 -5.76 18.73
CA GLY A 255 4.58 -5.35 19.47
C GLY A 255 5.17 -4.04 18.96
N ASN A 256 5.30 -3.85 17.64
CA ASN A 256 5.80 -2.61 17.07
C ASN A 256 4.93 -1.41 17.45
N HIS A 257 3.62 -1.59 17.35
CA HIS A 257 2.63 -0.60 17.75
C HIS A 257 2.73 -0.25 19.24
N LEU A 258 2.85 -1.26 20.10
CA LEU A 258 3.00 -1.06 21.53
C LEU A 258 4.34 -0.38 21.89
N ARG A 259 5.42 -0.65 21.14
CA ARG A 259 6.75 -0.03 21.33
C ARG A 259 6.81 1.42 20.87
N ASP A 260 5.98 1.83 19.92
CA ASP A 260 5.87 3.23 19.52
C ASP A 260 5.40 4.13 20.68
N PHE A 261 4.86 3.54 21.74
CA PHE A 261 4.47 4.22 22.97
C PHE A 261 5.66 4.33 23.94
N ASN A 262 6.42 5.42 23.77
CA ASN A 262 7.61 5.73 24.57
C ASN A 262 7.33 6.54 25.86
N GLY A 263 6.05 6.69 26.23
CA GLY A 263 5.59 7.42 27.41
C GLY A 263 5.59 8.95 27.29
N THR A 264 5.63 9.48 26.07
CA THR A 264 5.44 10.93 25.83
C THR A 264 3.97 11.35 25.69
N ASP A 265 3.06 10.38 25.50
CA ASP A 265 1.62 10.59 25.36
C ASP A 265 0.87 9.36 25.90
N ASP A 266 -0.33 9.58 26.45
CA ASP A 266 -1.21 8.51 26.88
C ASP A 266 -1.85 7.87 25.65
N PHE A 267 -1.97 6.55 25.67
CA PHE A 267 -2.45 5.80 24.50
C PHE A 267 -3.41 4.67 24.88
N ALA A 268 -4.21 4.25 23.90
CA ALA A 268 -4.90 2.98 23.90
C ALA A 268 -4.77 2.30 22.54
N LEU A 269 -4.55 1.00 22.56
CA LEU A 269 -4.63 0.10 21.43
C LEU A 269 -5.82 -0.83 21.65
N ILE A 270 -6.81 -0.80 20.77
CA ILE A 270 -8.06 -1.54 20.93
C ILE A 270 -8.24 -2.49 19.76
N LEU A 271 -8.32 -3.79 20.05
CA LEU A 271 -8.62 -4.84 19.09
C LEU A 271 -10.06 -5.31 19.30
N SER A 272 -10.90 -5.21 18.26
CA SER A 272 -12.31 -5.62 18.30
C SER A 272 -12.70 -6.43 17.07
N PRO A 273 -13.68 -7.34 17.16
CA PRO A 273 -14.28 -7.95 15.98
C PRO A 273 -14.88 -6.88 15.04
N LEU A 274 -14.82 -7.12 13.74
CA LEU A 274 -15.37 -6.18 12.76
C LEU A 274 -16.90 -6.10 12.92
N GLY A 275 -17.40 -4.89 13.19
CA GLY A 275 -18.83 -4.64 13.38
C GLY A 275 -19.34 -4.81 14.81
N ASP A 276 -18.49 -5.27 15.73
CA ASP A 276 -18.80 -5.34 17.16
C ASP A 276 -17.75 -4.57 17.97
N ARG A 277 -18.18 -3.51 18.64
CA ARG A 277 -17.33 -2.71 19.53
C ARG A 277 -17.56 -2.99 21.01
N ALA A 278 -18.55 -3.81 21.34
CA ALA A 278 -18.84 -4.21 22.71
C ALA A 278 -17.86 -5.30 23.17
N GLU A 279 -17.39 -6.15 22.26
CA GLU A 279 -16.31 -7.09 22.50
C GLU A 279 -14.96 -6.52 22.08
N TYR A 280 -13.97 -6.52 22.98
CA TYR A 280 -12.64 -6.01 22.66
C TYR A 280 -11.55 -6.50 23.62
N LEU A 281 -10.31 -6.41 23.14
CA LEU A 281 -9.10 -6.41 23.94
C LEU A 281 -8.44 -5.03 23.84
N GLN A 282 -8.13 -4.40 24.97
CA GLN A 282 -7.50 -3.09 25.04
C GLN A 282 -6.18 -3.19 25.79
N ALA A 283 -5.13 -2.56 25.26
CA ALA A 283 -3.91 -2.24 26.00
C ALA A 283 -3.81 -0.72 26.08
N ALA A 284 -3.60 -0.19 27.27
CA ALA A 284 -3.50 1.25 27.46
C ALA A 284 -2.54 1.60 28.59
N GLY A 285 -1.96 2.79 28.51
CA GLY A 285 -1.04 3.26 29.52
C GLY A 285 -0.22 4.48 29.11
N SER A 286 0.80 4.75 29.92
CA SER A 286 1.64 5.95 29.84
C SER A 286 3.12 5.64 29.59
N GLY A 287 3.46 4.39 29.25
CA GLY A 287 4.84 3.98 28.95
C GLY A 287 4.99 2.47 28.69
N PRO A 288 6.17 2.03 28.20
CA PRO A 288 6.39 0.66 27.74
C PRO A 288 6.45 -0.40 28.87
N ASP A 289 6.53 0.02 30.12
CA ASP A 289 6.54 -0.81 31.34
C ASP A 289 5.32 -0.54 32.24
N ARG A 290 4.35 0.25 31.75
CA ARG A 290 3.16 0.70 32.49
C ARG A 290 1.91 0.54 31.64
N ILE A 291 1.66 -0.68 31.21
CA ILE A 291 0.51 -1.03 30.37
C ILE A 291 -0.46 -1.85 31.21
N THR A 292 -1.74 -1.47 31.21
CA THR A 292 -2.81 -2.37 31.64
C THR A 292 -3.47 -2.99 30.42
N VAL A 293 -3.91 -4.24 30.54
CA VAL A 293 -4.64 -4.94 29.49
C VAL A 293 -6.02 -5.32 30.02
N GLU A 294 -7.04 -5.02 29.23
CA GLU A 294 -8.44 -5.23 29.58
C GLU A 294 -9.16 -5.99 28.47
N VAL A 295 -10.07 -6.89 28.82
CA VAL A 295 -10.95 -7.58 27.86
C VAL A 295 -12.40 -7.31 28.22
N CYS A 296 -13.21 -6.92 27.23
CA CYS A 296 -14.66 -6.86 27.36
C CYS A 296 -15.27 -7.98 26.54
N GLN A 297 -16.11 -8.80 27.17
CA GLN A 297 -16.75 -9.95 26.56
C GLN A 297 -18.18 -10.15 27.09
N PRO A 298 -19.07 -10.80 26.31
CA PRO A 298 -20.40 -11.16 26.79
C PRO A 298 -20.36 -12.02 28.06
N GLY A 299 -21.31 -11.84 28.97
CA GLY A 299 -21.41 -12.57 30.24
C GLY A 299 -21.79 -11.69 31.42
N GLY A 300 -21.69 -12.25 32.62
CA GLY A 300 -21.93 -11.52 33.87
C GLY A 300 -23.38 -11.53 34.35
N GLN A 301 -24.18 -12.50 33.91
CA GLN A 301 -25.59 -12.63 34.32
C GLN A 301 -25.75 -12.74 35.85
N GLN A 302 -24.75 -13.29 36.56
CA GLN A 302 -24.70 -13.30 38.03
C GLN A 302 -24.66 -11.90 38.67
N TRP A 303 -24.27 -10.88 37.92
CA TRP A 303 -24.28 -9.47 38.30
C TRP A 303 -25.38 -8.67 37.62
N GLY A 304 -26.26 -9.32 36.83
CA GLY A 304 -27.36 -8.65 36.12
C GLY A 304 -26.92 -7.83 34.90
N VAL A 305 -25.77 -8.16 34.30
CA VAL A 305 -25.21 -7.50 33.12
C VAL A 305 -25.08 -8.47 31.94
N ASP A 306 -25.02 -7.94 30.72
CA ASP A 306 -24.89 -8.69 29.47
C ASP A 306 -23.45 -8.79 28.98
N SER A 307 -22.59 -7.86 29.38
CA SER A 307 -21.15 -7.90 29.13
C SER A 307 -20.37 -7.38 30.33
N VAL A 308 -19.11 -7.83 30.44
CA VAL A 308 -18.21 -7.47 31.53
C VAL A 308 -16.85 -7.10 30.97
N ARG A 309 -16.31 -5.98 31.42
CA ARG A 309 -14.91 -5.58 31.27
C ARG A 309 -14.11 -6.13 32.43
N TYR A 310 -13.11 -6.94 32.09
CA TYR A 310 -12.15 -7.51 33.00
C TYR A 310 -10.79 -6.84 32.85
N VAL A 311 -10.13 -6.57 33.97
CA VAL A 311 -8.70 -6.25 33.99
C VAL A 311 -7.93 -7.58 34.04
N ILE A 312 -6.97 -7.74 33.15
CA ILE A 312 -6.14 -8.95 33.06
C ILE A 312 -4.97 -8.82 34.04
N GLY A 313 -4.69 -9.88 34.79
CA GLY A 313 -3.55 -9.93 35.70
C GLY A 313 -2.79 -11.25 35.63
N ARG A 314 -1.53 -11.25 36.05
CA ARG A 314 -0.77 -12.49 36.28
C ARG A 314 -1.33 -13.27 37.48
N PRO A 315 -1.11 -14.59 37.58
CA PRO A 315 -1.58 -15.40 38.69
C PRO A 315 -1.10 -14.88 40.05
N GLY A 316 -1.91 -15.11 41.09
CA GLY A 316 -1.58 -14.73 42.47
C GLY A 316 -2.08 -13.34 42.89
N ALA A 317 -3.09 -12.82 42.19
CA ALA A 317 -3.66 -11.48 42.38
C ALA A 317 -4.76 -11.38 43.47
N ASP A 318 -5.28 -12.51 43.97
CA ASP A 318 -6.46 -12.51 44.83
C ASP A 318 -6.21 -11.72 46.13
N GLY A 319 -6.87 -10.56 46.24
CA GLY A 319 -6.78 -9.67 47.40
C GLY A 319 -5.54 -8.76 47.44
N ALA A 320 -4.76 -8.68 46.36
CA ALA A 320 -3.67 -7.72 46.26
C ALA A 320 -4.20 -6.27 46.24
N PRO A 321 -3.48 -5.29 46.83
CA PRO A 321 -3.89 -3.89 46.78
C PRO A 321 -3.90 -3.35 45.35
N LEU A 322 -4.89 -2.52 45.04
CA LEU A 322 -4.93 -1.70 43.83
C LEU A 322 -4.25 -0.37 44.14
N ASP A 323 -2.95 -0.26 43.85
CA ASP A 323 -2.12 0.88 44.23
C ASP A 323 -1.27 1.45 43.08
N VAL A 324 -1.37 0.87 41.87
CA VAL A 324 -0.68 1.36 40.69
C VAL A 324 -1.65 2.17 39.83
N ARG A 325 -1.39 3.47 39.70
CA ARG A 325 -2.14 4.36 38.82
C ARG A 325 -1.63 4.27 37.39
N ILE A 326 -2.55 4.04 36.45
CA ILE A 326 -2.33 4.05 35.00
C ILE A 326 -3.15 5.21 34.42
N GLU A 327 -2.49 6.09 33.68
CA GLU A 327 -3.15 7.16 32.93
C GLU A 327 -3.56 6.62 31.55
N LEU A 328 -4.78 6.96 31.14
CA LEU A 328 -5.39 6.56 29.88
C LEU A 328 -5.75 7.84 29.10
N PRO A 329 -5.94 7.79 27.77
CA PRO A 329 -6.21 8.99 26.97
C PRO A 329 -7.42 9.83 27.44
N THR A 330 -8.41 9.20 28.08
CA THR A 330 -9.65 9.86 28.50
C THR A 330 -9.97 9.68 29.99
N SER A 331 -9.14 8.96 30.75
CA SER A 331 -9.43 8.62 32.14
C SER A 331 -8.16 8.14 32.86
N SER A 332 -8.33 7.71 34.11
CA SER A 332 -7.25 7.09 34.87
C SER A 332 -7.81 5.90 35.63
N GLN A 333 -7.00 4.86 35.78
CA GLN A 333 -7.39 3.65 36.46
C GLN A 333 -6.35 3.27 37.51
N THR A 334 -6.81 2.70 38.63
CA THR A 334 -5.92 2.12 39.63
C THR A 334 -6.01 0.60 39.54
N VAL A 335 -4.87 -0.04 39.33
CA VAL A 335 -4.73 -1.50 39.14
C VAL A 335 -3.72 -2.07 40.13
N GLY A 336 -3.71 -3.39 40.31
CA GLY A 336 -2.69 -4.06 41.10
C GLY A 336 -1.39 -4.22 40.32
N ALA A 337 -0.25 -4.36 41.01
CA ALA A 337 1.06 -4.55 40.35
C ALA A 337 1.11 -5.78 39.40
N VAL A 338 0.31 -6.81 39.69
CA VAL A 338 0.18 -8.02 38.85
C VAL A 338 -0.61 -7.79 37.55
N GLU A 339 -1.32 -6.66 37.44
CA GLU A 339 -2.13 -6.23 36.29
C GLU A 339 -1.38 -5.21 35.40
N VAL A 340 -0.09 -5.00 35.70
CA VAL A 340 0.80 -4.12 34.94
C VAL A 340 1.74 -4.96 34.08
N PHE A 341 1.74 -4.69 32.79
CA PHE A 341 2.46 -5.40 31.75
C PHE A 341 3.54 -4.52 31.12
N GLY A 342 4.59 -5.18 30.66
CA GLY A 342 5.49 -4.60 29.66
C GLY A 342 4.95 -4.82 28.25
N VAL A 343 5.52 -4.08 27.29
CA VAL A 343 5.13 -4.14 25.88
C VAL A 343 5.14 -5.55 25.30
N ASP A 344 6.21 -6.34 25.55
CA ASP A 344 6.34 -7.64 24.91
C ASP A 344 5.26 -8.62 25.39
N GLU A 345 4.95 -8.63 26.69
CA GLU A 345 3.89 -9.49 27.25
C GLU A 345 2.49 -9.03 26.81
N ALA A 346 2.24 -7.72 26.76
CA ALA A 346 0.99 -7.19 26.21
C ALA A 346 0.82 -7.55 24.72
N ALA A 347 1.90 -7.52 23.93
CA ALA A 347 1.88 -7.92 22.53
C ALA A 347 1.60 -9.42 22.36
N GLU A 348 2.12 -10.26 23.25
CA GLU A 348 1.83 -11.70 23.28
C GLU A 348 0.36 -11.96 23.60
N LEU A 349 -0.22 -11.26 24.58
CA LEU A 349 -1.65 -11.32 24.89
C LEU A 349 -2.51 -10.95 23.68
N PHE A 350 -2.20 -9.83 23.00
CA PHE A 350 -2.88 -9.41 21.78
C PHE A 350 -2.77 -10.45 20.67
N THR A 351 -1.56 -10.99 20.46
CA THR A 351 -1.32 -12.03 19.44
C THR A 351 -2.10 -13.29 19.75
N SER A 352 -2.15 -13.71 21.02
CA SER A 352 -2.91 -14.88 21.45
C SER A 352 -4.40 -14.65 21.24
N TYR A 353 -4.95 -13.58 21.80
CA TYR A 353 -6.38 -13.26 21.68
C TYR A 353 -6.82 -13.12 20.22
N TYR A 354 -6.04 -12.44 19.38
CA TYR A 354 -6.33 -12.31 17.96
C TYR A 354 -6.41 -13.66 17.22
N ARG A 355 -5.65 -14.66 17.67
CA ARG A 355 -5.60 -15.99 17.06
C ARG A 355 -6.65 -16.94 17.62
N THR A 356 -6.95 -16.86 18.91
CA THR A 356 -7.78 -17.85 19.63
C THR A 356 -9.15 -17.31 20.03
N GLY A 357 -9.34 -16.00 20.07
CA GLY A 357 -10.50 -15.34 20.66
C GLY A 357 -10.57 -15.49 22.18
N SER A 358 -9.46 -15.81 22.86
CA SER A 358 -9.47 -16.09 24.31
C SER A 358 -8.18 -15.66 24.99
N ILE A 359 -8.32 -15.23 26.25
CA ILE A 359 -7.18 -14.96 27.13
C ILE A 359 -6.60 -16.30 27.61
N PRO A 360 -5.27 -16.49 27.59
CA PRO A 360 -4.66 -17.73 28.08
C PRO A 360 -5.03 -18.01 29.56
N GLU A 361 -5.28 -19.28 29.88
CA GLU A 361 -5.69 -19.72 31.24
C GLU A 361 -4.66 -19.42 32.33
N CYS A 362 -3.41 -19.13 31.95
CA CYS A 362 -2.37 -18.71 32.88
C CYS A 362 -2.51 -17.25 33.34
N TYR A 363 -3.54 -16.51 32.88
CA TYR A 363 -3.88 -15.18 33.39
C TYR A 363 -5.18 -15.22 34.19
N SER A 364 -5.31 -14.27 35.11
CA SER A 364 -6.50 -14.06 35.93
C SER A 364 -7.31 -12.88 35.38
N LEU A 365 -8.64 -12.97 35.48
CA LEU A 365 -9.56 -11.93 35.04
C LEU A 365 -10.28 -11.34 36.26
N ARG A 366 -10.03 -10.07 36.57
CA ARG A 366 -10.76 -9.35 37.62
C ARG A 366 -11.89 -8.52 36.99
N PRO A 367 -13.17 -8.73 37.36
CA PRO A 367 -14.25 -7.90 36.85
C PRO A 367 -14.07 -6.47 37.35
N ALA A 368 -14.19 -5.50 36.46
CA ALA A 368 -14.11 -4.07 36.78
C ALA A 368 -15.45 -3.38 36.55
N GLU A 369 -16.05 -3.60 35.38
CA GLU A 369 -17.33 -2.98 34.98
C GLU A 369 -18.19 -3.96 34.22
N GLY A 370 -19.51 -3.75 34.22
CA GLY A 370 -20.44 -4.47 33.36
C GLY A 370 -21.49 -3.55 32.76
N TRP A 371 -22.08 -3.97 31.64
CA TRP A 371 -23.15 -3.23 30.97
C TRP A 371 -24.43 -4.05 30.97
N ALA A 372 -25.50 -3.45 31.50
CA ALA A 372 -26.84 -4.01 31.50
C ALA A 372 -27.48 -3.95 30.09
N PRO A 373 -28.56 -4.71 29.83
CA PRO A 373 -29.25 -4.71 28.53
C PRO A 373 -29.75 -3.33 28.06
N ASP A 374 -30.00 -2.42 29.01
CA ASP A 374 -30.44 -1.04 28.73
C ASP A 374 -29.26 -0.07 28.50
N GLY A 375 -28.02 -0.57 28.52
CA GLY A 375 -26.79 0.20 28.36
C GLY A 375 -26.23 0.80 29.65
N THR A 376 -26.87 0.56 30.81
CA THR A 376 -26.40 1.07 32.10
C THR A 376 -25.09 0.41 32.52
N ASN A 377 -24.09 1.22 32.86
CA ASN A 377 -22.81 0.75 33.41
C ASN A 377 -22.94 0.43 34.91
N VAL A 378 -22.43 -0.72 35.31
CA VAL A 378 -22.38 -1.23 36.69
C VAL A 378 -20.92 -1.43 37.08
N GLN A 379 -20.51 -0.87 38.21
CA GLN A 379 -19.16 -1.08 38.75
C GLN A 379 -19.13 -2.42 39.51
N LEU A 380 -18.17 -3.28 39.17
CA LEU A 380 -18.05 -4.66 39.68
C LEU A 380 -16.79 -4.90 40.51
N GLY A 381 -15.86 -3.93 40.54
CA GLY A 381 -14.56 -4.01 41.22
C GLY A 381 -14.29 -2.85 42.16
#